data_AF-A0A9J5YUV4-F1
#
_entry.id   AF-A0A9J5YUV4-F1
#
_cell.length_a   1.000
_cell.length_b   1.000
_cell.length_c   1.000
_cell.angle_alpha   90.00
_cell.angle_beta   90.00
_cell.angle_gamma   90.00
#
_symmetry.space_group_name_H-M   'P 1'
#
loop_
_entity.id
_entity.type
_entity.pdbx_description
1 polymer ?
#
loop_
_entity_poly.entity_id
_entity_poly.type
_entity_poly.pdbx_seq_one_letter_code
_entity_poly.pdbx_strand_id
1 'polypeptide(L)'
;MCGIAVIVSGIKIGLSSSDPNFISPIPLLEQQTLFSVDDIKEVLRRRGPDSLGCKKILLRSGVSSLPGGEQDVVAFVEDEAPREGKDSHMDGGAAKEFIRELQFIGATLQLRGINPIIQPLVDISGNILVYNGEIFGGIQMSSNNNDTEVLMQHLGLCCPHVSSPHNKAHTSGDRQSTVLELLSRIKGPWALIYWQSSSRILWFGRDAFGRRSLLVHWPTKEDPRFLLSSVSPHASVNESSESANGDGIAKIDFWEELPCGVYSLSIGALGTDDYLIGEVLKHDWTDPKLKELITWERTSVQPKSEDLCASHQKVYSRKEDSPLTPSILMESKLASTDCLLASLPHRVMIALQESIMRRTALNTIYQATSVDYTNKCTTPVAVLFSGGLDSMILAALLDKCMNAKCECL
;
A
#
# COMPACT_ATOMS: atom_id res chain seq x y z
N MET A 1 -3.81 -12.76 7.77
CA MET A 1 -2.96 -11.73 7.12
C MET A 1 -1.92 -12.46 6.31
N CYS A 2 -1.62 -11.96 5.12
CA CYS A 2 -0.54 -12.45 4.29
C CYS A 2 0.35 -11.25 3.90
N GLY A 3 1.44 -11.44 3.16
CA GLY A 3 2.49 -10.42 3.07
C GLY A 3 3.35 -10.58 1.82
N ILE A 4 4.03 -9.51 1.45
CA ILE A 4 4.83 -9.45 0.23
C ILE A 4 6.26 -9.03 0.57
N ALA A 5 7.20 -9.46 -0.25
CA ALA A 5 8.56 -8.96 -0.20
C ALA A 5 9.21 -8.95 -1.59
N VAL A 6 10.22 -8.10 -1.75
CA VAL A 6 11.18 -8.18 -2.84
C VAL A 6 12.59 -7.92 -2.32
N ILE A 7 13.56 -8.67 -2.84
CA ILE A 7 14.99 -8.44 -2.63
C ILE A 7 15.58 -8.07 -3.98
N VAL A 8 16.25 -6.92 -4.06
CA VAL A 8 16.94 -6.45 -5.26
C VAL A 8 18.44 -6.43 -4.98
N SER A 9 19.20 -7.20 -5.75
CA SER A 9 20.64 -7.41 -5.58
C SER A 9 21.40 -7.04 -6.85
N GLY A 10 22.63 -6.52 -6.71
CA GLY A 10 23.51 -6.22 -7.85
C GLY A 10 23.12 -4.97 -8.65
N ILE A 11 22.22 -4.14 -8.12
CA ILE A 11 21.78 -2.88 -8.74
C ILE A 11 22.10 -1.73 -7.79
N LYS A 12 22.75 -0.70 -8.31
CA LYS A 12 23.07 0.52 -7.57
C LYS A 12 21.85 1.42 -7.53
N ILE A 13 21.39 1.80 -6.35
CA ILE A 13 20.15 2.57 -6.17
C ILE A 13 20.47 4.05 -5.96
N GLY A 14 19.89 4.90 -6.80
CA GLY A 14 19.89 6.36 -6.66
C GLY A 14 18.53 6.86 -6.18
N LEU A 15 18.51 7.77 -5.20
CA LEU A 15 17.30 8.38 -4.67
C LEU A 15 17.15 9.81 -5.22
N SER A 16 16.21 10.04 -6.13
CA SER A 16 16.06 11.37 -6.74
C SER A 16 15.22 12.36 -5.92
N SER A 17 14.38 11.89 -4.98
CA SER A 17 13.40 12.75 -4.27
C SER A 17 13.83 13.24 -2.89
N SER A 18 14.79 12.56 -2.23
CA SER A 18 15.08 12.77 -0.80
C SER A 18 16.45 13.38 -0.55
N ASP A 19 17.45 12.99 -1.36
CA ASP A 19 18.79 13.57 -1.37
C ASP A 19 19.39 13.36 -2.77
N PRO A 20 19.49 14.40 -3.62
CA PRO A 20 20.01 14.28 -4.97
C PRO A 20 21.48 13.84 -5.03
N ASN A 21 22.19 13.80 -3.90
CA ASN A 21 23.56 13.29 -3.78
C ASN A 21 23.62 11.87 -3.21
N PHE A 22 22.49 11.25 -2.85
CA PHE A 22 22.49 9.88 -2.33
C PHE A 22 22.75 8.89 -3.47
N ILE A 23 23.93 8.31 -3.42
CA ILE A 23 24.38 7.25 -4.31
C ILE A 23 24.68 6.06 -3.41
N SER A 24 23.94 4.96 -3.58
CA SER A 24 24.18 3.75 -2.80
C SER A 24 25.63 3.26 -2.97
N PRO A 25 26.19 2.56 -1.97
CA PRO A 25 27.48 1.89 -2.13
C PRO A 25 27.44 0.90 -3.31
N ILE A 26 28.62 0.62 -3.86
CA ILE A 26 28.78 -0.34 -4.96
C ILE A 26 28.44 -1.73 -4.40
N PRO A 27 27.49 -2.47 -5.00
CA PRO A 27 27.20 -3.84 -4.58
C PRO A 27 28.43 -4.72 -4.78
N LEU A 28 29.02 -5.23 -3.68
CA LEU A 28 30.14 -6.16 -3.72
C LEU A 28 29.65 -7.58 -3.45
N LEU A 29 30.18 -8.56 -4.18
CA LEU A 29 29.73 -9.97 -4.15
C LEU A 29 29.95 -10.67 -2.79
N GLU A 30 30.85 -10.15 -1.94
CA GLU A 30 31.31 -10.77 -0.70
C GLU A 30 30.90 -9.97 0.56
N GLN A 31 29.71 -9.36 0.56
CA GLN A 31 29.18 -8.68 1.75
C GLN A 31 28.26 -9.61 2.55
N GLN A 32 28.45 -9.63 3.88
CA GLN A 32 27.57 -10.37 4.79
C GLN A 32 26.17 -9.78 4.75
N THR A 33 25.23 -10.49 4.14
CA THR A 33 23.80 -10.15 4.20
C THR A 33 23.27 -10.40 5.60
N LEU A 34 22.54 -9.44 6.15
CA LEU A 34 22.02 -9.54 7.52
C LEU A 34 21.01 -10.69 7.69
N PHE A 35 20.31 -11.05 6.61
CA PHE A 35 19.39 -12.18 6.54
C PHE A 35 19.23 -12.67 5.09
N SER A 36 18.90 -13.96 4.98
CA SER A 36 18.66 -14.68 3.74
C SER A 36 17.22 -14.53 3.25
N VAL A 37 16.99 -14.99 2.03
CA VAL A 37 15.66 -15.12 1.42
C VAL A 37 14.76 -16.02 2.27
N ASP A 38 15.32 -17.10 2.81
CA ASP A 38 14.58 -18.09 3.58
C ASP A 38 14.14 -17.54 4.94
N ASP A 39 14.90 -16.63 5.54
CA ASP A 39 14.51 -15.91 6.75
C ASP A 39 13.27 -15.05 6.50
N ILE A 40 13.21 -14.32 5.37
CA ILE A 40 12.03 -13.55 4.97
C ILE A 40 10.84 -14.48 4.73
N LYS A 41 11.04 -15.59 4.01
CA LYS A 41 9.99 -16.59 3.78
C LYS A 41 9.46 -17.14 5.10
N GLU A 42 10.32 -17.40 6.09
CA GLU A 42 9.93 -17.93 7.39
C GLU A 42 9.02 -16.94 8.15
N VAL A 43 9.41 -15.67 8.25
CA VAL A 43 8.57 -14.68 8.94
C VAL A 43 7.25 -14.42 8.22
N LEU A 44 7.22 -14.51 6.89
CA LEU A 44 5.98 -14.44 6.13
C LEU A 44 5.08 -15.66 6.38
N ARG A 45 5.66 -16.88 6.46
CA ARG A 45 4.91 -18.11 6.80
C ARG A 45 4.27 -18.06 8.17
N ARG A 46 4.94 -17.45 9.16
CA ARG A 46 4.41 -17.31 10.54
C ARG A 46 3.10 -16.52 10.61
N ARG A 47 2.74 -15.78 9.55
CA ARG A 47 1.44 -15.07 9.46
C ARG A 47 0.26 -15.98 9.07
N GLY A 48 0.52 -17.25 8.76
CA GLY A 48 -0.48 -18.26 8.38
C GLY A 48 -1.13 -18.02 7.01
N PRO A 49 -0.36 -17.92 5.91
CA PRO A 49 -0.92 -17.85 4.56
C PRO A 49 -1.41 -19.23 4.08
N ASP A 50 -2.34 -19.25 3.13
CA ASP A 50 -2.79 -20.46 2.43
C ASP A 50 -1.69 -20.98 1.48
N SER A 51 -0.95 -20.05 0.86
CA SER A 51 0.16 -20.35 -0.04
C SER A 51 1.33 -19.39 0.14
N LEU A 52 2.53 -19.89 -0.15
CA LEU A 52 3.76 -19.08 -0.24
C LEU A 52 4.46 -19.42 -1.56
N GLY A 53 4.67 -18.42 -2.40
CA GLY A 53 5.44 -18.56 -3.64
C GLY A 53 6.63 -17.62 -3.69
N CYS A 54 7.54 -17.92 -4.63
CA CYS A 54 8.74 -17.16 -4.92
C CYS A 54 8.96 -17.15 -6.44
N LYS A 55 9.35 -16.01 -7.00
CA LYS A 55 9.79 -15.87 -8.40
C LYS A 55 11.05 -15.03 -8.44
N LYS A 56 11.98 -15.39 -9.32
CA LYS A 56 13.24 -14.65 -9.50
C LYS A 56 13.30 -14.07 -10.91
N ILE A 57 13.83 -12.86 -11.02
CA ILE A 57 14.24 -12.25 -12.28
C ILE A 57 15.75 -12.11 -12.28
N LEU A 58 16.41 -12.60 -13.33
CA LEU A 58 17.81 -12.33 -13.61
C LEU A 58 17.93 -11.29 -14.72
N LEU A 59 18.72 -10.24 -14.49
CA LEU A 59 19.02 -9.21 -15.49
C LEU A 59 20.43 -9.46 -16.06
N ARG A 60 20.51 -9.87 -17.32
CA ARG A 60 21.79 -10.13 -18.00
C ARG A 60 22.08 -9.05 -19.03
N SER A 61 23.34 -8.65 -19.15
CA SER A 61 23.79 -7.78 -20.26
C SER A 61 23.89 -8.62 -21.53
N GLY A 62 23.08 -8.29 -22.53
CA GLY A 62 23.15 -8.87 -23.86
C GLY A 62 24.22 -8.14 -24.67
N VAL A 63 25.28 -8.84 -25.06
CA VAL A 63 26.23 -8.33 -26.04
C VAL A 63 25.58 -8.43 -27.43
N SER A 64 25.12 -7.30 -27.97
CA SER A 64 24.77 -7.23 -29.39
C SER A 64 26.01 -7.55 -30.23
N SER A 65 25.92 -8.58 -31.08
CA SER A 65 27.01 -9.00 -31.99
C SER A 65 27.24 -8.04 -33.16
N LEU A 66 26.53 -6.90 -33.21
CA LEU A 66 26.71 -5.85 -34.20
C LEU A 66 27.67 -4.75 -33.69
N PRO A 67 28.65 -4.31 -34.50
CA PRO A 67 29.55 -3.23 -34.12
C PRO A 67 28.75 -1.93 -33.95
N GLY A 68 28.70 -1.39 -32.73
CA GLY A 68 27.95 -0.17 -32.38
C GLY A 68 26.57 -0.40 -31.75
N GLY A 69 26.21 -1.63 -31.39
CA GLY A 69 24.96 -1.89 -30.67
C GLY A 69 25.01 -1.45 -29.21
N GLU A 70 23.97 -0.76 -28.75
CA GLU A 70 23.73 -0.52 -27.31
C GLU A 70 23.71 -1.86 -26.56
N GLN A 71 24.33 -1.92 -25.38
CA GLN A 71 24.20 -3.10 -24.51
C GLN A 71 22.77 -3.16 -23.97
N ASP A 72 21.99 -4.11 -24.47
CA ASP A 72 20.62 -4.31 -24.04
C ASP A 72 20.57 -5.23 -22.82
N VAL A 73 19.65 -4.99 -21.88
CA VAL A 73 19.53 -5.81 -20.67
C VAL A 73 18.29 -6.67 -20.79
N VAL A 74 18.48 -7.99 -20.79
CA VAL A 74 17.39 -8.96 -20.92
C VAL A 74 17.02 -9.50 -19.53
N ALA A 75 15.72 -9.51 -19.25
CA ALA A 75 15.15 -10.06 -18.02
C ALA A 75 14.64 -11.49 -18.24
N PHE A 76 15.05 -12.43 -17.39
CA PHE A 76 14.59 -13.82 -17.41
C PHE A 76 13.88 -14.16 -16.12
N VAL A 77 12.66 -14.70 -16.21
CA VAL A 77 11.90 -15.18 -15.05
C VAL A 77 12.25 -16.65 -14.81
N GLU A 78 12.70 -16.96 -13.60
CA GLU A 78 12.99 -18.31 -13.14
C GLU A 78 12.09 -18.72 -11.97
N ASP A 79 11.66 -19.97 -12.00
CA ASP A 79 11.01 -20.63 -10.88
C ASP A 79 12.09 -21.17 -9.93
N GLU A 80 11.86 -21.10 -8.61
CA GLU A 80 12.74 -21.80 -7.68
C GLU A 80 12.62 -23.31 -7.90
N ALA A 81 13.61 -23.90 -8.58
CA ALA A 81 13.80 -25.34 -8.59
C ALA A 81 14.12 -25.83 -7.17
N PRO A 82 13.67 -27.04 -6.78
CA PRO A 82 14.18 -27.69 -5.57
C PRO A 82 15.70 -27.79 -5.67
N ARG A 83 16.44 -27.37 -4.63
CA ARG A 83 17.89 -27.52 -4.57
C ARG A 83 18.26 -29.00 -4.58
N GLU A 84 18.43 -29.61 -5.75
CA GLU A 84 19.27 -30.80 -5.88
C GLU A 84 20.71 -30.34 -6.00
N GLY A 85 21.49 -30.61 -4.95
CA GLY A 85 22.90 -30.26 -4.87
C GLY A 85 23.69 -30.89 -6.01
N LYS A 86 24.10 -30.07 -6.98
CA LYS A 86 25.24 -30.35 -7.84
C LYS A 86 26.02 -29.05 -8.02
N ASP A 87 27.05 -28.90 -7.17
CA ASP A 87 28.15 -27.99 -7.41
C ASP A 87 28.90 -28.44 -8.66
N SER A 88 28.52 -27.92 -9.83
CA SER A 88 29.36 -28.02 -11.01
C SER A 88 30.39 -26.91 -10.97
N HIS A 89 31.53 -27.20 -10.36
CA HIS A 89 32.76 -26.45 -10.60
C HIS A 89 33.12 -26.56 -12.09
N MET A 90 32.90 -25.48 -12.83
CA MET A 90 33.61 -25.23 -14.09
C MET A 90 34.64 -24.14 -13.82
N ASP A 91 35.89 -24.57 -13.70
CA ASP A 91 37.08 -23.74 -13.69
C ASP A 91 37.34 -23.23 -15.11
N GLY A 92 37.32 -21.91 -15.27
CA GLY A 92 37.54 -21.22 -16.53
C GLY A 92 37.39 -19.72 -16.33
N GLY A 93 38.52 -18.99 -16.40
CA GLY A 93 38.61 -17.56 -16.08
C GLY A 93 37.69 -16.65 -16.92
N ALA A 94 36.46 -16.52 -16.46
CA ALA A 94 35.47 -15.57 -16.93
C ALA A 94 35.45 -14.35 -16.01
N ALA A 95 35.32 -13.15 -16.61
CA ALA A 95 35.06 -11.92 -15.87
C ALA A 95 33.99 -12.17 -14.79
N LYS A 96 34.23 -11.71 -13.55
CA LYS A 96 33.29 -11.89 -12.43
C LYS A 96 31.91 -11.34 -12.84
N GLU A 97 30.99 -12.22 -13.23
CA GLU A 97 29.66 -11.83 -13.69
C GLU A 97 28.87 -11.35 -12.48
N PHE A 98 28.58 -10.04 -12.42
CA PHE A 98 27.73 -9.48 -11.38
C PHE A 98 26.32 -10.05 -11.55
N ILE A 99 25.87 -10.87 -10.60
CA ILE A 99 24.50 -11.38 -10.58
C ILE A 99 23.57 -10.24 -10.20
N ARG A 100 22.75 -9.80 -11.15
CA ARG A 100 21.73 -8.77 -10.95
C ARG A 100 20.38 -9.45 -10.91
N GLU A 101 19.76 -9.42 -9.73
CA GLU A 101 18.56 -10.21 -9.50
C GLU A 101 17.49 -9.45 -8.71
N LEU A 102 16.23 -9.74 -9.03
CA LEU A 102 15.07 -9.34 -8.26
C LEU A 102 14.34 -10.61 -7.82
N GLN A 103 14.14 -10.79 -6.53
CA GLN A 103 13.44 -11.95 -6.00
C GLN A 103 12.16 -11.54 -5.28
N PHE A 104 11.03 -11.98 -5.82
CA PHE A 104 9.68 -11.64 -5.37
C PHE A 104 9.13 -12.79 -4.53
N ILE A 105 8.56 -12.46 -3.37
CA ILE A 105 7.98 -13.44 -2.44
C ILE A 105 6.55 -13.01 -2.12
N GLY A 106 5.60 -13.92 -2.30
CA GLY A 106 4.20 -13.70 -1.97
C GLY A 106 3.69 -14.75 -1.00
N ALA A 107 3.38 -14.33 0.23
CA ALA A 107 2.51 -15.09 1.12
C ALA A 107 1.08 -14.63 0.86
N THR A 108 0.18 -15.56 0.51
CA THR A 108 -1.21 -15.26 0.15
C THR A 108 -2.17 -15.93 1.12
N LEU A 109 -3.09 -15.15 1.68
CA LEU A 109 -4.29 -15.60 2.38
C LEU A 109 -5.45 -15.12 1.53
N GLN A 110 -6.13 -16.04 0.87
CA GLN A 110 -7.12 -15.70 -0.14
C GLN A 110 -8.47 -15.43 0.50
N LEU A 111 -8.98 -14.20 0.33
CA LEU A 111 -10.30 -13.80 0.84
C LEU A 111 -11.36 -13.73 -0.26
N ARG A 112 -10.95 -13.69 -1.53
CA ARG A 112 -11.83 -13.55 -2.71
C ARG A 112 -11.35 -14.39 -3.87
N GLY A 113 -12.27 -14.72 -4.78
CA GLY A 113 -12.02 -15.63 -5.89
C GLY A 113 -12.31 -17.08 -5.53
N ILE A 114 -12.85 -17.83 -6.49
CA ILE A 114 -13.25 -19.24 -6.30
C ILE A 114 -12.04 -20.16 -6.40
N ASN A 115 -11.07 -19.82 -7.27
CA ASN A 115 -9.89 -20.64 -7.51
C ASN A 115 -8.74 -20.16 -6.63
N PRO A 116 -8.00 -21.07 -5.95
CA PRO A 116 -6.84 -20.70 -5.17
C PRO A 116 -5.74 -20.15 -6.08
N ILE A 117 -5.11 -19.05 -5.68
CA ILE A 117 -3.95 -18.47 -6.36
C ILE A 117 -2.67 -18.60 -5.53
N ILE A 118 -1.52 -18.58 -6.22
CA ILE A 118 -0.20 -18.55 -5.60
C ILE A 118 0.54 -17.34 -6.16
N GLN A 119 0.90 -16.40 -5.28
CA GLN A 119 1.71 -15.23 -5.64
C GLN A 119 3.20 -15.53 -5.45
N PRO A 120 4.11 -14.91 -6.21
CA PRO A 120 3.88 -13.90 -7.24
C PRO A 120 3.11 -14.39 -8.48
N LEU A 121 2.20 -13.57 -9.00
CA LEU A 121 1.59 -13.82 -10.31
C LEU A 121 2.56 -13.38 -11.41
N VAL A 122 2.59 -14.12 -12.53
CA VAL A 122 3.39 -13.79 -13.72
C VAL A 122 2.49 -13.85 -14.95
N ASP A 123 2.49 -12.80 -15.76
CA ASP A 123 1.72 -12.78 -17.02
C ASP A 123 2.57 -13.19 -18.23
N ILE A 124 1.93 -13.27 -19.40
CA ILE A 124 2.60 -13.66 -20.66
C ILE A 124 3.66 -12.67 -21.15
N SER A 125 3.61 -11.43 -20.66
CA SER A 125 4.57 -10.36 -20.98
C SER A 125 5.77 -10.37 -20.04
N GLY A 126 5.79 -11.29 -19.07
CA GLY A 126 6.81 -11.37 -18.03
C GLY A 126 6.64 -10.33 -16.92
N ASN A 127 5.49 -9.66 -16.83
CA ASN A 127 5.19 -8.80 -15.69
C ASN A 127 4.98 -9.67 -14.45
N ILE A 128 5.41 -9.19 -13.28
CA ILE A 128 5.27 -9.90 -12.02
C ILE A 128 4.50 -9.04 -11.03
N LEU A 129 3.47 -9.59 -10.39
CA LEU A 129 2.70 -8.90 -9.35
C LEU A 129 2.76 -9.68 -8.03
N VAL A 130 3.09 -8.96 -6.96
CA VAL A 130 2.81 -9.38 -5.59
C VAL A 130 1.99 -8.30 -4.90
N TYR A 131 0.84 -8.68 -4.38
CA TYR A 131 -0.19 -7.80 -3.84
C TYR A 131 -0.65 -8.28 -2.45
N ASN A 132 -0.68 -7.37 -1.50
CA ASN A 132 -1.26 -7.56 -0.17
C ASN A 132 -2.31 -6.48 0.06
N GLY A 133 -3.57 -6.82 -0.16
CA GLY A 133 -4.68 -5.88 -0.02
C GLY A 133 -6.02 -6.47 -0.44
N GLU A 134 -7.04 -5.63 -0.43
CA GLU A 134 -8.38 -5.94 -0.93
C GLU A 134 -8.90 -4.76 -1.75
N ILE A 135 -9.57 -5.05 -2.86
CA ILE A 135 -10.11 -4.02 -3.75
C ILE A 135 -11.63 -3.97 -3.56
N PHE A 136 -12.09 -2.88 -2.96
CA PHE A 136 -13.51 -2.60 -2.72
C PHE A 136 -14.15 -1.80 -3.86
N GLY A 137 -13.35 -1.15 -4.70
CA GLY A 137 -13.85 -0.40 -5.85
C GLY A 137 -12.73 0.29 -6.64
N GLY A 138 -13.13 1.13 -7.59
CA GLY A 138 -12.19 1.81 -8.51
C GLY A 138 -11.78 0.98 -9.72
N ILE A 139 -11.87 -0.35 -9.59
CA ILE A 139 -11.68 -1.34 -10.65
C ILE A 139 -12.96 -2.17 -10.75
N GLN A 140 -13.42 -2.43 -11.97
CA GLN A 140 -14.62 -3.21 -12.22
C GLN A 140 -14.31 -4.71 -12.14
N MET A 141 -15.00 -5.43 -11.26
CA MET A 141 -14.75 -6.85 -10.99
C MET A 141 -16.07 -7.57 -10.66
N SER A 142 -16.19 -8.85 -11.01
CA SER A 142 -17.33 -9.67 -10.59
C SER A 142 -17.13 -10.21 -9.17
N SER A 143 -18.20 -10.67 -8.52
CA SER A 143 -18.15 -11.24 -7.16
C SER A 143 -17.22 -12.45 -7.04
N ASN A 144 -17.01 -13.17 -8.15
CA ASN A 144 -16.30 -14.45 -8.17
C ASN A 144 -14.83 -14.29 -8.57
N ASN A 145 -14.39 -13.09 -8.91
CA ASN A 145 -12.99 -12.84 -9.28
C ASN A 145 -12.11 -12.71 -8.04
N ASN A 146 -10.84 -13.07 -8.20
CA ASN A 146 -9.78 -12.71 -7.27
C ASN A 146 -9.27 -11.31 -7.61
N ASP A 147 -9.17 -10.44 -6.60
CA ASP A 147 -8.77 -9.04 -6.78
C ASP A 147 -7.35 -8.92 -7.37
N THR A 148 -6.43 -9.80 -6.98
CA THR A 148 -5.04 -9.80 -7.47
C THR A 148 -4.96 -10.17 -8.96
N GLU A 149 -5.72 -11.17 -9.40
CA GLU A 149 -5.76 -11.55 -10.82
C GLU A 149 -6.32 -10.42 -11.69
N VAL A 150 -7.40 -9.77 -11.24
CA VAL A 150 -8.00 -8.66 -11.99
C VAL A 150 -7.06 -7.45 -11.99
N LEU A 151 -6.37 -7.18 -10.88
CA LEU A 151 -5.36 -6.12 -10.83
C LEU A 151 -4.20 -6.39 -11.79
N MET A 152 -3.71 -7.64 -11.87
CA MET A 152 -2.67 -8.03 -12.84
C MET A 152 -3.10 -7.76 -14.28
N GLN A 153 -4.35 -8.09 -14.64
CA GLN A 153 -4.88 -7.81 -15.98
C GLN A 153 -4.90 -6.30 -16.28
N HIS A 154 -5.37 -5.48 -15.34
CA HIS A 154 -5.41 -4.02 -15.54
C HIS A 154 -4.01 -3.41 -15.61
N LEU A 155 -3.06 -3.89 -14.80
CA LEU A 155 -1.67 -3.46 -14.82
C LEU A 155 -0.95 -3.85 -16.12
N GLY A 156 -1.22 -5.05 -16.65
CA GLY A 156 -0.69 -5.50 -17.94
C GLY A 156 -1.20 -4.68 -19.13
N LEU A 157 -2.34 -4.00 -18.96
CA LEU A 157 -2.88 -3.04 -19.93
C LEU A 157 -2.39 -1.60 -19.70
N CYS A 158 -1.56 -1.31 -18.70
CA CYS A 158 -1.08 0.06 -18.48
C CYS A 158 0.07 0.43 -19.42
N CYS A 159 0.11 1.70 -19.82
CA CYS A 159 1.24 2.24 -20.59
C CYS A 159 2.56 2.16 -19.80
N PRO A 160 3.70 1.93 -20.48
CA PRO A 160 5.03 1.92 -19.86
C PRO A 160 5.54 3.31 -19.43
N HIS A 161 4.91 4.39 -19.89
CA HIS A 161 5.37 5.76 -19.63
C HIS A 161 4.79 6.35 -18.34
N VAL A 162 5.67 6.93 -17.52
CA VAL A 162 5.29 7.94 -16.53
C VAL A 162 4.91 9.20 -17.31
N SER A 163 3.61 9.36 -17.60
CA SER A 163 3.14 10.51 -18.38
C SER A 163 3.50 11.80 -17.63
N SER A 164 4.31 12.66 -18.23
CA SER A 164 4.48 14.03 -17.75
C SER A 164 3.12 14.75 -17.85
N PRO A 165 2.68 15.49 -16.82
CA PRO A 165 1.36 16.11 -16.76
C PRO A 165 1.08 17.16 -17.85
N HIS A 166 2.06 17.50 -18.70
CA HIS A 166 1.98 18.58 -19.68
C HIS A 166 1.65 18.18 -21.13
N ASN A 167 1.61 16.90 -21.49
CA ASN A 167 1.24 16.48 -22.86
C ASN A 167 -0.12 15.78 -22.91
N LYS A 168 -1.19 16.55 -22.69
CA LYS A 168 -2.56 16.11 -22.99
C LYS A 168 -2.83 16.26 -24.49
N ALA A 169 -2.27 15.37 -25.30
CA ALA A 169 -2.71 15.22 -26.68
C ALA A 169 -4.11 14.59 -26.68
N HIS A 170 -5.12 15.41 -26.93
CA HIS A 170 -6.49 14.95 -27.22
C HIS A 170 -6.49 14.14 -28.51
N THR A 171 -6.35 12.83 -28.41
CA THR A 171 -6.70 11.90 -29.49
C THR A 171 -7.81 11.00 -28.98
N SER A 172 -8.93 11.01 -29.69
CA SER A 172 -10.16 10.29 -29.40
C SER A 172 -10.03 8.80 -29.74
N GLY A 173 -9.10 8.12 -29.07
CA GLY A 173 -8.94 6.67 -29.03
C GLY A 173 -8.72 6.25 -27.58
N ASP A 174 -9.08 5.02 -27.24
CA ASP A 174 -9.07 4.46 -25.88
C ASP A 174 -7.76 4.80 -25.13
N ARG A 175 -7.83 5.80 -24.24
CA ARG A 175 -6.65 6.31 -23.54
C ARG A 175 -6.23 5.27 -22.51
N GLN A 176 -5.21 4.51 -22.85
CA GLN A 176 -4.62 3.50 -21.99
C GLN A 176 -4.10 4.17 -20.69
N SER A 177 -4.62 3.73 -19.54
CA SER A 177 -4.32 4.34 -18.24
C SER A 177 -2.88 4.06 -17.81
N THR A 178 -2.25 5.00 -17.11
CA THR A 178 -0.93 4.73 -16.50
C THR A 178 -1.08 3.86 -15.26
N VAL A 179 0.01 3.20 -14.83
CA VAL A 179 0.05 2.48 -13.55
C VAL A 179 -0.36 3.40 -12.40
N LEU A 180 0.13 4.65 -12.39
CA LEU A 180 -0.19 5.63 -11.37
C LEU A 180 -1.69 6.02 -11.34
N GLU A 181 -2.31 6.21 -12.51
CA GLU A 181 -3.74 6.47 -12.63
C GLU A 181 -4.57 5.30 -12.11
N LEU A 182 -4.17 4.06 -12.44
CA LEU A 182 -4.83 2.85 -11.94
C LEU A 182 -4.73 2.73 -10.42
N LEU A 183 -3.51 2.83 -9.86
CA LEU A 183 -3.28 2.68 -8.42
C LEU A 183 -3.96 3.79 -7.60
N SER A 184 -4.06 5.00 -8.15
CA SER A 184 -4.76 6.12 -7.49
C SER A 184 -6.28 5.92 -7.42
N ARG A 185 -6.84 5.10 -8.30
CA ARG A 185 -8.29 4.81 -8.36
C ARG A 185 -8.73 3.71 -7.43
N ILE A 186 -7.81 2.80 -7.05
CA ILE A 186 -8.13 1.65 -6.21
C ILE A 186 -8.72 2.14 -4.89
N LYS A 187 -9.94 1.66 -4.62
CA LYS A 187 -10.61 1.85 -3.33
C LYS A 187 -10.40 0.58 -2.49
N GLY A 188 -9.89 0.73 -1.28
CA GLY A 188 -9.48 -0.37 -0.40
C GLY A 188 -8.00 -0.35 0.02
N PRO A 189 -7.63 -1.13 1.05
CA PRO A 189 -6.29 -1.14 1.61
C PRO A 189 -5.33 -1.95 0.74
N TRP A 190 -4.13 -1.45 0.50
CA TRP A 190 -3.16 -2.19 -0.31
C TRP A 190 -1.70 -1.82 -0.04
N ALA A 191 -0.84 -2.82 -0.20
CA ALA A 191 0.58 -2.70 -0.47
C ALA A 191 0.89 -3.59 -1.69
N LEU A 192 1.76 -3.13 -2.59
CA LEU A 192 2.06 -3.87 -3.82
C LEU A 192 3.51 -3.73 -4.24
N ILE A 193 3.95 -4.72 -4.99
CA ILE A 193 5.21 -4.76 -5.74
C ILE A 193 4.88 -5.32 -7.12
N TYR A 194 5.12 -4.54 -8.17
CA TYR A 194 4.79 -4.86 -9.55
C TYR A 194 5.98 -4.58 -10.48
N TRP A 195 6.48 -5.63 -11.12
CA TRP A 195 7.48 -5.53 -12.17
C TRP A 195 6.80 -5.36 -13.53
N GLN A 196 7.06 -4.23 -14.18
CA GLN A 196 6.67 -3.98 -15.55
C GLN A 196 7.84 -4.31 -16.48
N SER A 197 7.75 -5.48 -17.12
CA SER A 197 8.83 -6.06 -17.93
C SER A 197 9.23 -5.19 -19.10
N SER A 198 8.24 -4.68 -19.85
CA SER A 198 8.46 -3.88 -21.07
C SER A 198 9.25 -2.59 -20.87
N SER A 199 9.20 -2.01 -19.66
CA SER A 199 9.86 -0.74 -19.32
C SER A 199 10.99 -0.90 -18.31
N ARG A 200 11.22 -2.11 -17.77
CA ARG A 200 12.16 -2.38 -16.67
C ARG A 200 11.90 -1.49 -15.44
N ILE A 201 10.63 -1.29 -15.12
CA ILE A 201 10.22 -0.49 -13.96
C ILE A 201 9.63 -1.41 -12.89
N LEU A 202 10.22 -1.36 -11.68
CA LEU A 202 9.63 -1.93 -10.48
C LEU A 202 8.76 -0.87 -9.80
N TRP A 203 7.45 -1.01 -9.90
CA TRP A 203 6.47 -0.22 -9.18
C TRP A 203 6.25 -0.80 -7.79
N PHE A 204 6.26 0.03 -6.75
CA PHE A 204 5.99 -0.44 -5.40
C PHE A 204 5.37 0.66 -4.55
N GLY A 205 4.76 0.29 -3.44
CA GLY A 205 4.21 1.27 -2.52
C GLY A 205 2.97 0.79 -1.81
N ARG A 206 2.24 1.75 -1.26
CA ARG A 206 1.09 1.52 -0.41
C ARG A 206 0.02 2.56 -0.58
N ASP A 207 -1.21 2.19 -0.23
CA ASP A 207 -2.36 3.07 -0.26
C ASP A 207 -2.15 4.35 0.58
N ALA A 208 -2.88 5.40 0.23
CA ALA A 208 -2.74 6.73 0.82
C ALA A 208 -2.86 6.78 2.35
N PHE A 209 -3.52 5.80 2.95
CA PHE A 209 -3.75 5.72 4.39
C PHE A 209 -2.84 4.72 5.11
N GLY A 210 -1.97 4.00 4.39
CA GLY A 210 -1.00 3.07 4.97
C GLY A 210 -1.66 1.91 5.72
N ARG A 211 -2.78 1.38 5.22
CA ARG A 211 -3.56 0.34 5.91
C ARG A 211 -2.92 -1.04 5.85
N ARG A 212 -1.91 -1.22 5.00
CA ARG A 212 -1.10 -2.44 4.88
C ARG A 212 0.36 -2.09 5.10
N SER A 213 1.08 -2.86 5.90
CA SER A 213 2.51 -2.62 6.15
C SER A 213 3.37 -3.04 4.96
N LEU A 214 4.38 -2.22 4.70
CA LEU A 214 5.50 -2.45 3.78
C LEU A 214 6.69 -1.68 4.36
N LEU A 215 7.68 -2.42 4.80
CA LEU A 215 8.95 -1.91 5.28
C LEU A 215 9.91 -1.79 4.11
N VAL A 216 10.85 -0.86 4.21
CA VAL A 216 11.94 -0.67 3.25
C VAL A 216 13.28 -0.71 3.97
N HIS A 217 14.24 -1.33 3.31
CA HIS A 217 15.66 -1.15 3.59
C HIS A 217 16.29 -0.49 2.36
N TRP A 218 16.85 0.70 2.57
CA TRP A 218 17.67 1.37 1.58
C TRP A 218 19.10 0.84 1.67
N PRO A 219 19.76 0.57 0.53
CA PRO A 219 21.12 0.03 0.53
C PRO A 219 22.11 0.78 1.42
N THR A 220 22.81 0.06 2.29
CA THR A 220 23.91 0.58 3.11
C THR A 220 25.23 -0.12 2.78
N LYS A 221 26.32 0.27 3.46
CA LYS A 221 27.63 -0.37 3.25
C LYS A 221 27.66 -1.81 3.78
N GLU A 222 26.83 -2.07 4.78
CA GLU A 222 26.69 -3.37 5.45
C GLU A 222 25.85 -4.32 4.62
N ASP A 223 24.73 -3.84 4.05
CA ASP A 223 23.89 -4.60 3.13
C ASP A 223 23.56 -3.73 1.90
N PRO A 224 24.15 -4.01 0.72
CA PRO A 224 23.97 -3.19 -0.48
C PRO A 224 22.64 -3.47 -1.20
N ARG A 225 21.85 -4.44 -0.72
CA ARG A 225 20.59 -4.83 -1.35
C ARG A 225 19.53 -3.77 -1.08
N PHE A 226 18.57 -3.63 -1.99
CA PHE A 226 17.34 -2.90 -1.72
C PHE A 226 16.25 -3.91 -1.39
N LEU A 227 15.56 -3.74 -0.26
CA LEU A 227 14.56 -4.69 0.19
C LEU A 227 13.25 -4.02 0.52
N LEU A 228 12.16 -4.69 0.17
CA LEU A 228 10.83 -4.39 0.69
C LEU A 228 10.26 -5.65 1.33
N SER A 229 9.58 -5.50 2.46
CA SER A 229 8.88 -6.63 3.09
C SER A 229 7.73 -6.15 3.97
N SER A 230 6.60 -6.87 3.99
CA SER A 230 5.50 -6.58 4.93
C SER A 230 5.87 -6.83 6.40
N VAL A 231 6.96 -7.56 6.67
CA VAL A 231 7.44 -7.89 8.03
C VAL A 231 8.96 -7.96 8.07
N SER A 232 9.57 -7.54 9.17
CA SER A 232 11.01 -7.67 9.38
C SER A 232 11.36 -9.04 9.97
N PRO A 233 12.45 -9.68 9.52
CA PRO A 233 13.07 -10.79 10.23
C PRO A 233 13.56 -10.38 11.63
N HIS A 234 13.40 -11.25 12.63
CA HIS A 234 13.74 -10.94 14.03
C HIS A 234 15.21 -10.54 14.25
N ALA A 235 16.13 -11.02 13.40
CA ALA A 235 17.56 -10.69 13.51
C ALA A 235 17.88 -9.21 13.26
N SER A 236 16.94 -8.38 12.77
CA SER A 236 17.18 -6.95 12.58
C SER A 236 17.16 -6.14 13.88
N VAL A 237 16.67 -6.72 14.98
CA VAL A 237 16.73 -6.11 16.31
C VAL A 237 17.95 -6.69 17.00
N ASN A 238 19.09 -6.00 16.93
CA ASN A 238 20.25 -6.34 17.74
C ASN A 238 19.86 -6.30 19.22
N GLU A 239 19.56 -7.46 19.80
CA GLU A 239 19.66 -7.69 21.24
C GLU A 239 21.14 -7.78 21.59
N SER A 240 21.80 -6.63 21.64
CA SER A 240 23.14 -6.53 22.22
C SER A 240 23.12 -5.48 23.32
N SER A 241 22.98 -6.02 24.53
CA SER A 241 23.59 -5.58 25.78
C SER A 241 23.35 -4.15 26.28
N GLU A 242 22.79 -4.10 27.49
CA GLU A 242 23.14 -3.13 28.53
C GLU A 242 24.67 -3.09 28.71
N SER A 243 25.40 -2.44 27.80
CA SER A 243 26.79 -2.07 28.02
C SER A 243 26.81 -0.58 28.34
N ALA A 244 26.84 -0.31 29.64
CA ALA A 244 27.28 0.94 30.20
C ALA A 244 28.69 1.24 29.67
N ASN A 245 28.81 2.13 28.68
CA ASN A 245 29.91 3.06 28.49
C ASN A 245 29.51 4.02 27.37
N GLY A 246 29.50 5.31 27.71
CA GLY A 246 28.94 6.39 26.88
C GLY A 246 29.80 6.75 25.68
N ASP A 247 29.62 6.02 24.58
CA ASP A 247 29.84 6.54 23.24
C ASP A 247 28.69 6.07 22.35
N GLY A 248 27.74 6.98 22.09
CA GLY A 248 26.47 6.69 21.45
C GLY A 248 26.62 6.45 19.96
N ILE A 249 26.98 5.22 19.57
CA ILE A 249 26.78 4.77 18.19
C ILE A 249 25.27 4.74 17.95
N ALA A 250 24.78 5.67 17.14
CA ALA A 250 23.38 5.74 16.77
C ALA A 250 22.93 4.38 16.22
N LYS A 251 21.94 3.78 16.88
CA LYS A 251 21.29 2.55 16.43
C LYS A 251 20.67 2.81 15.06
N ILE A 252 21.27 2.26 14.01
CA ILE A 252 20.70 2.35 12.65
C ILE A 252 19.62 1.27 12.57
N ASP A 253 18.37 1.70 12.54
CA ASP A 253 17.25 0.79 12.28
C ASP A 253 17.35 0.31 10.83
N PHE A 254 17.60 -1.00 10.63
CA PHE A 254 17.77 -1.59 9.29
C PHE A 254 16.52 -1.42 8.43
N TRP A 255 15.34 -1.54 9.05
CA TRP A 255 14.04 -1.40 8.40
C TRP A 255 13.38 -0.10 8.84
N GLU A 256 12.87 0.65 7.88
CA GLU A 256 11.93 1.73 8.14
C GLU A 256 10.57 1.43 7.49
N GLU A 257 9.51 2.04 8.02
CA GLU A 257 8.18 1.95 7.43
C GLU A 257 8.14 2.80 6.15
N LEU A 258 7.85 2.18 5.00
CA LEU A 258 7.79 2.91 3.72
C LEU A 258 6.69 3.98 3.79
N PRO A 259 6.98 5.27 3.54
CA PRO A 259 5.95 6.29 3.55
C PRO A 259 4.85 6.00 2.51
N CYS A 260 3.61 6.38 2.82
CA CYS A 260 2.49 6.16 1.91
C CYS A 260 2.72 6.85 0.55
N GLY A 261 2.30 6.18 -0.52
CA GLY A 261 2.50 6.64 -1.88
C GLY A 261 2.86 5.52 -2.85
N VAL A 262 2.98 5.92 -4.12
CA VAL A 262 3.44 5.07 -5.22
C VAL A 262 4.87 5.46 -5.56
N TYR A 263 5.73 4.47 -5.72
CA TYR A 263 7.13 4.61 -6.08
C TYR A 263 7.42 3.81 -7.35
N SER A 264 8.38 4.28 -8.14
CA SER A 264 8.94 3.54 -9.27
C SER A 264 10.44 3.46 -9.12
N LEU A 265 11.00 2.26 -9.30
CA LEU A 265 12.42 2.02 -9.49
C LEU A 265 12.66 1.69 -10.97
N SER A 266 13.20 2.64 -11.72
CA SER A 266 13.52 2.48 -13.14
C SER A 266 14.93 1.93 -13.28
N ILE A 267 15.07 0.76 -13.89
CA ILE A 267 16.38 0.11 -14.06
C ILE A 267 16.91 0.46 -15.44
N GLY A 268 17.94 1.32 -15.46
CA GLY A 268 18.52 1.89 -16.69
C GLY A 268 19.31 0.89 -17.54
N ALA A 269 19.98 1.39 -18.58
CA ALA A 269 20.99 0.63 -19.30
C ALA A 269 22.31 0.57 -18.49
N LEU A 270 23.25 -0.27 -18.94
CA LEU A 270 24.57 -0.36 -18.31
C LEU A 270 25.31 0.98 -18.43
N GLY A 271 25.77 1.52 -17.29
CA GLY A 271 26.63 2.70 -17.27
C GLY A 271 28.06 2.41 -17.76
N THR A 272 28.89 3.45 -17.89
CA THR A 272 30.32 3.34 -18.29
C THR A 272 31.17 2.50 -17.34
N ASP A 273 30.69 2.28 -16.12
CA ASP A 273 31.41 1.64 -15.03
C ASP A 273 30.94 0.20 -14.75
N ASP A 274 30.24 -0.43 -15.70
CA ASP A 274 29.76 -1.83 -15.64
C ASP A 274 28.78 -2.14 -14.48
N TYR A 275 28.10 -1.12 -13.93
CA TYR A 275 26.99 -1.29 -12.99
C TYR A 275 25.65 -0.85 -13.57
N LEU A 276 24.58 -1.53 -13.16
CA LEU A 276 23.20 -1.10 -13.41
C LEU A 276 22.79 -0.06 -12.38
N ILE A 277 22.27 1.08 -12.84
CA ILE A 277 21.71 2.12 -12.00
C ILE A 277 20.19 1.97 -11.98
N GLY A 278 19.63 1.90 -10.79
CA GLY A 278 18.20 1.96 -10.53
C GLY A 278 17.85 3.31 -9.91
N GLU A 279 17.00 4.08 -10.57
CA GLU A 279 16.53 5.38 -10.06
C GLU A 279 15.16 5.24 -9.39
N VAL A 280 15.07 5.59 -8.12
CA VAL A 280 13.81 5.60 -7.37
C VAL A 280 13.18 6.98 -7.46
N LEU A 281 11.89 7.00 -7.80
CA LEU A 281 11.04 8.19 -7.85
C LEU A 281 9.76 7.94 -7.04
N LYS A 282 9.41 8.90 -6.18
CA LYS A 282 8.09 8.97 -5.53
C LYS A 282 7.13 9.75 -6.41
N HIS A 283 5.91 9.22 -6.58
CA HIS A 283 4.86 9.83 -7.39
C HIS A 283 3.74 10.39 -6.53
N ASP A 284 3.19 11.52 -6.96
CA ASP A 284 1.96 12.06 -6.40
C ASP A 284 0.75 11.25 -6.87
N TRP A 285 -0.25 11.14 -6.00
CA TRP A 285 -1.55 10.59 -6.38
C TRP A 285 -2.15 11.36 -7.56
N THR A 286 -2.86 10.68 -8.45
CA THR A 286 -3.52 11.35 -9.59
C THR A 286 -4.99 11.67 -9.32
N ASP A 287 -5.62 10.96 -8.38
CA ASP A 287 -7.01 11.22 -7.99
C ASP A 287 -7.09 12.50 -7.13
N PRO A 288 -7.77 13.56 -7.60
CA PRO A 288 -7.91 14.81 -6.84
C PRO A 288 -8.65 14.61 -5.50
N LYS A 289 -9.62 13.68 -5.42
CA LYS A 289 -10.28 13.37 -4.15
C LYS A 289 -9.31 12.78 -3.15
N LEU A 290 -8.42 11.91 -3.62
CA LEU A 290 -7.41 11.30 -2.76
C LEU A 290 -6.40 12.36 -2.25
N LYS A 291 -5.99 13.29 -3.12
CA LYS A 291 -5.16 14.45 -2.73
C LYS A 291 -5.82 15.28 -1.63
N GLU A 292 -7.10 15.61 -1.80
CA GLU A 292 -7.87 16.35 -0.79
C GLU A 292 -7.89 15.61 0.55
N LEU A 293 -8.15 14.30 0.53
CA LEU A 293 -8.25 13.46 1.73
C LEU A 293 -6.94 13.30 2.50
N ILE A 294 -5.79 13.20 1.81
CA ILE A 294 -4.48 13.09 2.48
C ILE A 294 -4.07 14.42 3.12
N THR A 295 -4.47 15.55 2.55
CA THR A 295 -4.20 16.88 3.11
C THR A 295 -5.26 17.34 4.11
N TRP A 296 -6.32 16.55 4.30
CA TRP A 296 -7.44 16.93 5.16
C TRP A 296 -7.02 16.97 6.63
N GLU A 297 -6.95 18.18 7.17
CA GLU A 297 -6.69 18.41 8.59
C GLU A 297 -7.94 18.05 9.41
N ARG A 298 -7.79 17.14 10.37
CA ARG A 298 -8.88 16.65 11.23
C ARG A 298 -8.78 17.32 12.58
N THR A 299 -9.78 18.11 12.94
CA THR A 299 -9.94 18.56 14.32
C THR A 299 -10.30 17.36 15.19
N SER A 300 -9.45 17.03 16.15
CA SER A 300 -9.76 15.98 17.14
C SER A 300 -10.95 16.41 17.99
N VAL A 301 -12.07 15.71 17.86
CA VAL A 301 -13.26 15.95 18.67
C VAL A 301 -13.42 14.81 19.66
N GLN A 302 -13.04 15.06 20.91
CA GLN A 302 -13.29 14.15 22.01
C GLN A 302 -14.54 14.63 22.77
N PRO A 303 -15.70 13.96 22.62
CA PRO A 303 -16.89 14.37 23.33
C PRO A 303 -16.69 14.24 24.84
N LYS A 304 -16.99 15.30 25.59
CA LYS A 304 -16.88 15.30 27.04
C LYS A 304 -18.14 14.66 27.64
N SER A 305 -18.01 14.05 28.82
CA SER A 305 -19.15 13.45 29.54
C SER A 305 -20.29 14.44 29.76
N GLU A 306 -19.95 15.72 29.92
CA GLU A 306 -20.85 16.86 30.11
C GLU A 306 -21.78 17.10 28.91
N ASP A 307 -21.30 16.81 27.69
CA ASP A 307 -22.07 16.99 26.44
C ASP A 307 -23.17 15.93 26.27
N LEU A 308 -23.05 14.78 26.96
CA LEU A 308 -24.04 13.69 26.92
C LEU A 308 -25.38 14.14 27.54
N CYS A 309 -25.34 14.91 28.62
CA CYS A 309 -26.52 15.42 29.31
C CYS A 309 -27.13 16.68 28.68
N ALA A 310 -26.32 17.52 28.02
CA ALA A 310 -26.77 18.83 27.53
C ALA A 310 -27.84 18.76 26.41
N SER A 311 -27.91 17.65 25.67
CA SER A 311 -28.93 17.43 24.64
C SER A 311 -30.33 17.18 25.20
N HIS A 312 -30.46 16.75 26.46
CA HIS A 312 -31.76 16.45 27.07
C HIS A 312 -32.55 17.70 27.49
N GLN A 313 -31.92 18.88 27.53
CA GLN A 313 -32.58 20.12 27.97
C GLN A 313 -32.84 21.15 26.88
N LYS A 314 -32.24 21.05 25.69
CA LYS A 314 -32.34 22.12 24.66
C LYS A 314 -33.49 22.00 23.66
N VAL A 315 -34.40 21.03 23.79
CA VAL A 315 -35.60 20.93 22.92
C VAL A 315 -36.83 21.65 23.50
N TYR A 316 -36.84 22.02 24.78
CA TYR A 316 -37.93 22.80 25.39
C TYR A 316 -37.56 24.27 25.57
N SER A 317 -37.42 25.02 24.48
CA SER A 317 -37.62 26.49 24.46
C SER A 317 -37.37 27.08 23.08
N ARG A 318 -38.18 26.71 22.10
CA ARG A 318 -38.50 27.64 21.02
C ARG A 318 -40.01 27.59 20.83
N LYS A 319 -40.68 28.64 21.33
CA LYS A 319 -42.10 28.87 21.09
C LYS A 319 -42.35 28.82 19.58
N GLU A 320 -43.34 28.03 19.20
CA GLU A 320 -43.95 28.02 17.88
C GLU A 320 -44.48 29.41 17.54
N ASP A 321 -44.24 29.86 16.32
CA ASP A 321 -45.24 30.60 15.55
C ASP A 321 -45.11 30.21 14.07
N SER A 322 -46.24 29.71 13.55
CA SER A 322 -46.64 29.50 12.15
C SER A 322 -46.32 28.14 11.45
N PRO A 323 -47.33 27.52 10.78
CA PRO A 323 -47.24 26.19 10.17
C PRO A 323 -46.91 26.25 8.68
N LEU A 324 -46.26 25.22 8.13
CA LEU A 324 -46.52 24.67 6.77
C LEU A 324 -45.67 23.41 6.47
N THR A 325 -46.39 22.30 6.27
CA THR A 325 -46.11 21.06 5.50
C THR A 325 -45.00 20.05 5.92
N PRO A 326 -45.32 18.73 6.00
CA PRO A 326 -44.44 17.70 6.55
C PRO A 326 -43.66 16.94 5.46
N SER A 327 -42.34 16.85 5.61
CA SER A 327 -41.55 15.84 4.88
C SER A 327 -40.43 15.28 5.75
N ILE A 328 -40.59 14.02 6.12
CA ILE A 328 -39.56 13.04 6.52
C ILE A 328 -38.67 13.51 7.68
N LEU A 329 -39.28 13.72 8.84
CA LEU A 329 -38.57 13.66 10.12
C LEU A 329 -38.71 12.22 10.62
N MET A 330 -37.67 11.41 10.42
CA MET A 330 -37.57 10.09 11.07
C MET A 330 -37.68 10.32 12.58
N GLU A 331 -38.72 9.75 13.18
CA GLU A 331 -39.18 10.04 14.54
C GLU A 331 -38.06 9.86 15.58
N SER A 332 -37.42 10.95 15.99
CA SER A 332 -36.62 11.01 17.21
C SER A 332 -37.53 11.25 18.44
N LYS A 333 -38.71 10.62 18.47
CA LYS A 333 -39.74 10.85 19.50
C LYS A 333 -39.97 9.67 20.44
N LEU A 334 -39.04 8.71 20.48
CA LEU A 334 -39.13 7.53 21.35
C LEU A 334 -37.87 7.34 22.21
N ALA A 335 -37.46 8.36 22.99
CA ALA A 335 -36.27 8.22 23.83
C ALA A 335 -36.42 8.72 25.28
N SER A 336 -37.48 9.43 25.64
CA SER A 336 -37.57 10.07 26.96
C SER A 336 -38.20 9.21 28.06
N THR A 337 -38.86 8.09 27.74
CA THR A 337 -39.48 7.20 28.75
C THR A 337 -39.20 5.70 28.58
N ASP A 338 -38.88 5.23 27.37
CA ASP A 338 -38.65 3.79 27.14
C ASP A 338 -37.21 3.32 27.42
N CYS A 339 -36.25 4.23 27.55
CA CYS A 339 -34.84 3.86 27.75
C CYS A 339 -34.56 3.26 29.16
N LEU A 340 -35.43 3.53 30.14
CA LEU A 340 -35.37 2.91 31.48
C LEU A 340 -36.00 1.51 31.53
N LEU A 341 -36.83 1.15 30.54
CA LEU A 341 -37.45 -0.17 30.39
C LEU A 341 -36.68 -1.09 29.42
N ALA A 342 -35.71 -0.55 28.69
CA ALA A 342 -34.90 -1.28 27.73
C ALA A 342 -33.80 -2.10 28.43
N SER A 343 -33.53 -3.30 27.92
CA SER A 343 -32.47 -4.17 28.42
C SER A 343 -31.09 -3.48 28.33
N LEU A 344 -30.16 -3.86 29.22
CA LEU A 344 -28.81 -3.26 29.27
C LEU A 344 -28.11 -3.20 27.89
N PRO A 345 -28.16 -4.23 27.02
CA PRO A 345 -27.58 -4.16 25.68
C PRO A 345 -28.21 -3.09 24.79
N HIS A 346 -29.52 -2.86 24.93
CA HIS A 346 -30.25 -1.87 24.14
C HIS A 346 -29.84 -0.44 24.53
N ARG A 347 -29.63 -0.19 25.82
CA ARG A 347 -29.13 1.10 26.34
C ARG A 347 -27.72 1.40 25.84
N VAL A 348 -26.84 0.40 25.82
CA VAL A 348 -25.48 0.53 25.26
C VAL A 348 -25.55 0.84 23.76
N MET A 349 -26.45 0.17 23.02
CA MET A 349 -26.60 0.40 21.58
C MET A 349 -27.07 1.82 21.26
N ILE A 350 -28.06 2.34 22.00
CA ILE A 350 -28.55 3.71 21.87
C ILE A 350 -27.42 4.71 22.17
N ALA A 351 -26.69 4.52 23.27
CA ALA A 351 -25.57 5.39 23.63
C ALA A 351 -24.46 5.38 22.57
N LEU A 352 -24.15 4.21 22.01
CA LEU A 352 -23.15 4.07 20.96
C LEU A 352 -23.57 4.77 19.67
N GLN A 353 -24.83 4.61 19.27
CA GLN A 353 -25.41 5.26 18.09
C GLN A 353 -25.40 6.79 18.24
N GLU A 354 -25.85 7.33 19.38
CA GLU A 354 -25.77 8.76 19.71
C GLU A 354 -24.31 9.27 19.66
N SER A 355 -23.39 8.50 20.23
CA SER A 355 -21.96 8.82 20.20
C SER A 355 -21.42 8.96 18.78
N ILE A 356 -21.81 8.04 17.89
CA ILE A 356 -21.38 8.03 16.50
C ILE A 356 -22.02 9.20 15.75
N MET A 357 -23.35 9.38 15.85
CA MET A 357 -24.07 10.50 15.25
C MET A 357 -23.48 11.86 15.62
N ARG A 358 -23.09 12.04 16.89
CA ARG A 358 -22.48 13.29 17.34
C ARG A 358 -21.14 13.55 16.69
N ARG A 359 -20.33 12.51 16.53
CA ARG A 359 -19.01 12.63 15.90
C ARG A 359 -19.08 12.81 14.39
N THR A 360 -20.16 12.36 13.73
CA THR A 360 -20.23 12.32 12.26
C THR A 360 -21.21 13.32 11.64
N ALA A 361 -22.37 13.53 12.27
CA ALA A 361 -23.45 14.37 11.72
C ALA A 361 -23.63 15.70 12.47
N LEU A 362 -23.38 15.75 13.78
CA LEU A 362 -23.66 16.95 14.60
C LEU A 362 -22.43 17.82 14.88
N ASN A 363 -21.24 17.24 14.93
CA ASN A 363 -20.00 18.01 14.93
C ASN A 363 -19.55 18.19 13.50
N THR A 364 -19.52 19.44 13.06
CA THR A 364 -19.12 19.92 11.75
C THR A 364 -17.70 19.39 11.42
N ILE A 365 -17.57 18.20 10.83
CA ILE A 365 -16.35 17.74 10.14
C ILE A 365 -16.26 18.48 8.79
N TYR A 366 -16.54 19.78 8.80
CA TYR A 366 -16.36 20.64 7.65
C TYR A 366 -15.02 21.31 7.89
N GLN A 367 -14.16 21.18 6.88
CA GLN A 367 -12.90 21.88 6.68
C GLN A 367 -12.80 23.16 7.52
N ALA A 368 -11.69 23.35 8.24
CA ALA A 368 -11.45 24.52 9.09
C ALA A 368 -11.62 25.87 8.36
N THR A 369 -11.73 25.85 7.03
CA THR A 369 -12.02 26.96 6.14
C THR A 369 -13.11 26.56 5.14
N SER A 370 -14.35 27.01 5.35
CA SER A 370 -15.43 26.87 4.38
C SER A 370 -15.24 27.83 3.19
N VAL A 371 -15.42 27.38 1.95
CA VAL A 371 -16.16 28.11 0.89
C VAL A 371 -16.72 27.08 -0.11
N ASP A 372 -17.95 27.32 -0.59
CA ASP A 372 -18.70 26.63 -1.66
C ASP A 372 -19.57 25.40 -1.30
N TYR A 373 -20.87 25.71 -1.16
CA TYR A 373 -22.00 24.82 -0.88
C TYR A 373 -22.52 23.99 -2.08
N THR A 374 -21.79 23.91 -3.20
CA THR A 374 -22.37 23.39 -4.46
C THR A 374 -21.75 22.11 -5.02
N ASN A 375 -20.75 21.50 -4.38
CA ASN A 375 -20.21 20.22 -4.83
C ASN A 375 -20.50 19.09 -3.85
N LYS A 376 -20.80 17.91 -4.41
CA LYS A 376 -21.16 16.65 -3.73
C LYS A 376 -20.40 16.50 -2.41
N CYS A 377 -21.12 16.55 -1.29
CA CYS A 377 -20.58 16.41 0.06
C CYS A 377 -19.90 15.05 0.22
N THR A 378 -18.60 14.99 -0.02
CA THR A 378 -17.73 13.89 0.37
C THR A 378 -17.43 14.09 1.84
N THR A 379 -18.08 13.33 2.73
CA THR A 379 -17.75 13.37 4.16
C THR A 379 -16.60 12.39 4.42
N PRO A 380 -15.40 12.85 4.81
CA PRO A 380 -14.23 11.99 4.98
C PRO A 380 -14.24 11.30 6.34
N VAL A 381 -15.24 10.44 6.57
CA VAL A 381 -15.28 9.59 7.77
C VAL A 381 -14.59 8.27 7.46
N ALA A 382 -13.53 7.96 8.21
CA ALA A 382 -12.89 6.66 8.20
C ALA A 382 -13.11 5.97 9.56
N VAL A 383 -13.52 4.70 9.54
CA VAL A 383 -13.52 3.83 10.72
C VAL A 383 -12.27 2.98 10.65
N LEU A 384 -11.37 3.18 11.61
CA LEU A 384 -10.19 2.33 11.76
C LEU A 384 -10.61 1.06 12.50
N PHE A 385 -10.59 -0.06 11.79
CA PHE A 385 -10.93 -1.36 12.35
C PHE A 385 -9.69 -1.99 12.97
N SER A 386 -9.77 -2.39 14.24
CA SER A 386 -8.80 -3.30 14.85
C SER A 386 -9.05 -4.76 14.44
N GLY A 387 -10.07 -5.04 13.63
CA GLY A 387 -10.44 -6.38 13.15
C GLY A 387 -11.29 -7.19 14.13
N GLY A 388 -11.74 -6.59 15.23
CA GLY A 388 -12.61 -7.23 16.23
C GLY A 388 -14.10 -6.94 16.01
N LEU A 389 -14.96 -7.70 16.71
CA LEU A 389 -16.42 -7.55 16.70
C LEU A 389 -16.86 -6.10 17.01
N ASP A 390 -16.20 -5.44 17.96
CA ASP A 390 -16.52 -4.07 18.35
C ASP A 390 -16.40 -3.09 17.18
N SER A 391 -15.33 -3.23 16.39
CA SER A 391 -15.10 -2.39 15.21
C SER A 391 -16.13 -2.66 14.09
N MET A 392 -16.60 -3.91 13.95
CA MET A 392 -17.71 -4.23 13.04
C MET A 392 -19.02 -3.57 13.48
N ILE A 393 -19.34 -3.61 14.77
CA ILE A 393 -20.54 -2.97 15.32
C ILE A 393 -20.49 -1.45 15.11
N LEU A 394 -19.34 -0.82 15.39
CA LEU A 394 -19.14 0.62 15.18
C LEU A 394 -19.35 1.01 13.72
N ALA A 395 -18.85 0.22 12.77
CA ALA A 395 -19.03 0.51 11.34
C ALA A 395 -20.46 0.31 10.88
N ALA A 396 -21.13 -0.76 11.32
CA ALA A 396 -22.54 -1.00 11.00
C ALA A 396 -23.44 0.12 11.57
N LEU A 397 -23.12 0.64 12.75
CA LEU A 397 -23.82 1.80 13.30
C LEU A 397 -23.48 3.08 12.55
N LEU A 398 -22.23 3.29 12.16
CA LEU A 398 -21.85 4.44 11.35
C LEU A 398 -22.62 4.48 10.04
N ASP A 399 -22.70 3.36 9.32
CA ASP A 399 -23.46 3.27 8.07
C ASP A 399 -24.90 3.76 8.23
N LYS A 400 -25.56 3.39 9.34
CA LYS A 400 -26.90 3.88 9.69
C LYS A 400 -26.98 5.38 10.03
N CYS A 401 -25.87 5.97 10.47
CA CYS A 401 -25.80 7.37 10.89
C CYS A 401 -25.33 8.31 9.77
N MET A 402 -24.71 7.78 8.72
CA MET A 402 -24.18 8.56 7.61
C MET A 402 -25.30 8.94 6.63
N ASN A 403 -25.21 10.15 6.07
CA ASN A 403 -26.10 10.53 4.98
C ASN A 403 -25.85 9.62 3.77
N ALA A 404 -26.92 9.15 3.12
CA ALA A 404 -26.89 8.27 1.94
C ALA A 404 -26.13 8.82 0.70
N LYS A 405 -25.56 10.03 0.80
CA LYS A 405 -24.72 10.67 -0.22
C LYS A 405 -23.22 10.37 -0.07
N CYS A 406 -22.79 9.69 0.99
CA CYS A 406 -21.38 9.38 1.25
C CYS A 406 -20.94 8.12 0.48
N GLU A 407 -19.82 8.18 -0.24
CA GLU A 407 -19.20 7.02 -0.90
C GLU A 407 -18.04 6.48 -0.06
N CYS A 408 -17.93 5.15 0.08
CA CYS A 408 -16.74 4.51 0.66
C CYS A 408 -15.54 4.57 -0.31
N LEU A 409 -14.34 4.73 0.26
CA LEU A 409 -13.04 4.81 -0.43
C LEU A 409 -12.03 3.78 0.12
#